data_AF-A0A8T7BR79-F1
#
_entry.id   AF-A0A8T7BR79-F1
#
_cell.length_a   1.000
_cell.length_b   1.000
_cell.length_c   1.000
_cell.angle_alpha   90.00
_cell.angle_beta   90.00
_cell.angle_gamma   90.00
#
_symmetry.space_group_name_H-M   'P 1'
#
loop_
_entity.id
_entity.type
_entity.pdbx_description
1 polymer ?
#
loop_
_entity_poly.entity_id
_entity_poly.type
_entity_poly.pdbx_seq_one_letter_code
_entity_poly.pdbx_strand_id
1 'polypeptide(L)'
;LKVVLGDIGVSVVTAENGRVALDRLASQDFDIVFMDVQMPEMDGYTAARLMREKNYSLPIIAMTADAMVGAEQKCLDAGYSEYMAKPIDIDLLVNRLAEHLSGEPVAETEAATLSPITADQAPALDALPDEPDKIVSSLPMTNPKFRNIVEKFVTRLGDQLAAIDSAWNQRDYTELKRLGHWLKGSAGSVGFTQFVEPARAFEQFAIDKADAHIPDAIQKLHSIYSRIDVEPEQKAQPVLEIVKPLKGYVIPEKLTSRYLETKPKLRPIIGKFISQLSARCDVVEAAVTIKDFHEIEKFGYWLKASGGSAGFSAFTEPARDLENYAKEKQLDSIKHAVGVIRLLNSRIVTTDVE
;
A
#
# COMPACT_ATOMS: atom_id res chain seq x y z
N LEU A 1 -5.46 6.72 -9.01
CA LEU A 1 -6.82 6.49 -9.53
C LEU A 1 -6.93 5.23 -10.38
N LYS A 2 -6.44 5.17 -11.63
CA LYS A 2 -6.64 3.99 -12.52
C LYS A 2 -6.30 2.64 -11.86
N VAL A 3 -5.18 2.56 -11.16
CA VAL A 3 -4.74 1.33 -10.47
C VAL A 3 -5.67 0.98 -9.30
N VAL A 4 -5.97 1.96 -8.44
CA VAL A 4 -6.85 1.80 -7.27
C VAL A 4 -8.25 1.36 -7.69
N LEU A 5 -8.81 2.04 -8.69
CA LEU A 5 -10.16 1.77 -9.20
C LEU A 5 -10.24 0.43 -9.93
N GLY A 6 -9.17 0.03 -10.65
CA GLY A 6 -9.09 -1.29 -11.27
C GLY A 6 -9.05 -2.43 -10.24
N ASP A 7 -8.35 -2.24 -9.13
CA ASP A 7 -8.22 -3.25 -8.07
C ASP A 7 -9.55 -3.49 -7.31
N ILE A 8 -10.47 -2.51 -7.29
CA ILE A 8 -11.84 -2.65 -6.74
C ILE A 8 -12.87 -3.14 -7.78
N GLY A 9 -12.42 -3.57 -8.96
CA GLY A 9 -13.28 -4.13 -10.00
C GLY A 9 -13.97 -3.11 -10.91
N VAL A 10 -13.59 -1.83 -10.86
CA VAL A 10 -14.14 -0.79 -11.75
C VAL A 10 -13.36 -0.74 -13.07
N SER A 11 -14.07 -0.68 -14.19
CA SER A 11 -13.46 -0.47 -15.51
C SER A 11 -13.10 1.01 -15.68
N VAL A 12 -11.80 1.30 -15.90
CA VAL A 12 -11.29 2.68 -15.95
C VAL A 12 -10.75 3.04 -17.33
N VAL A 13 -11.22 4.16 -17.85
CA VAL A 13 -10.81 4.74 -19.12
C VAL A 13 -10.31 6.16 -18.88
N THR A 14 -9.09 6.47 -19.32
CA THR A 14 -8.39 7.73 -18.99
C THR A 14 -8.33 8.72 -20.14
N ALA A 15 -8.85 9.94 -19.98
CA ALA A 15 -8.71 11.03 -20.94
C ALA A 15 -7.62 12.02 -20.51
N GLU A 16 -6.88 12.56 -21.47
CA GLU A 16 -5.74 13.47 -21.19
C GLU A 16 -6.15 14.95 -21.12
N ASN A 17 -7.34 15.30 -21.62
CA ASN A 17 -7.93 16.64 -21.53
C ASN A 17 -9.47 16.58 -21.68
N GLY A 18 -10.14 17.73 -21.48
CA GLY A 18 -11.59 17.84 -21.57
C GLY A 18 -12.19 17.49 -22.94
N ARG A 19 -11.46 17.71 -24.04
CA ARG A 19 -11.91 17.35 -25.39
C ARG A 19 -11.96 15.83 -25.57
N VAL A 20 -10.88 15.14 -25.21
CA VAL A 20 -10.80 13.67 -25.28
C VAL A 20 -11.86 13.04 -24.37
N ALA A 21 -12.18 13.65 -23.22
CA ALA A 21 -13.24 13.17 -22.34
C ALA A 21 -14.62 13.24 -23.02
N LEU A 22 -14.95 14.36 -23.68
CA LEU A 22 -16.21 14.52 -24.42
C LEU A 22 -16.32 13.55 -25.60
N ASP A 23 -15.24 13.35 -26.35
CA ASP A 23 -15.21 12.42 -27.48
C ASP A 23 -15.45 10.97 -27.01
N ARG A 24 -14.91 10.61 -25.85
CA ARG A 24 -15.14 9.28 -25.26
C ARG A 24 -16.57 9.11 -24.76
N LEU A 25 -17.13 10.10 -24.08
CA LEU A 25 -18.53 10.08 -23.65
C LEU A 25 -19.50 9.94 -24.83
N ALA A 26 -19.15 10.48 -26.00
CA ALA A 26 -19.95 10.31 -27.21
C ALA A 26 -19.83 8.90 -27.83
N SER A 27 -18.78 8.15 -27.50
CA SER A 27 -18.49 6.84 -28.10
C SER A 27 -18.89 5.64 -27.22
N GLN A 28 -19.02 5.85 -25.91
CA GLN A 28 -19.36 4.81 -24.94
C GLN A 28 -20.00 5.41 -23.69
N ASP A 29 -20.83 4.62 -23.03
CA ASP A 29 -21.49 5.03 -21.78
C ASP A 29 -20.54 4.93 -20.58
N PHE A 30 -20.78 5.79 -19.60
CA PHE A 30 -20.02 5.86 -18.35
C PHE A 30 -20.95 6.10 -17.17
N ASP A 31 -20.66 5.43 -16.06
CA ASP A 31 -21.44 5.57 -14.83
C ASP A 31 -21.01 6.79 -14.00
N ILE A 32 -19.73 7.17 -14.08
CA ILE A 32 -19.16 8.29 -13.30
C ILE A 32 -17.93 8.89 -13.99
N VAL A 33 -17.73 10.20 -13.83
CA VAL A 33 -16.54 10.90 -14.32
C VAL A 33 -15.79 11.57 -13.17
N PHE A 34 -14.51 11.24 -13.03
CA PHE A 34 -13.56 12.03 -12.23
C PHE A 34 -12.79 12.94 -13.16
N MET A 35 -12.84 14.24 -12.92
CA MET A 35 -12.27 15.24 -13.82
C MET A 35 -11.41 16.25 -13.08
N ASP A 36 -10.17 16.40 -13.52
CA ASP A 36 -9.29 17.46 -13.04
C ASP A 36 -9.82 18.83 -13.45
N VAL A 37 -9.83 19.78 -12.52
CA VAL A 37 -10.25 21.16 -12.81
C VAL A 37 -9.25 21.84 -13.72
N GLN A 38 -7.95 21.61 -13.49
CA GLN A 38 -6.86 22.24 -14.25
C GLN A 38 -6.28 21.23 -15.24
N MET A 39 -6.70 21.34 -16.50
CA MET A 39 -6.22 20.51 -17.62
C MET A 39 -5.74 21.37 -18.79
N PRO A 40 -4.73 20.91 -19.56
CA PRO A 40 -4.30 21.58 -20.79
C PRO A 40 -5.39 21.53 -21.88
N GLU A 41 -5.34 22.47 -22.82
CA GLU A 41 -6.27 22.64 -23.97
C GLU A 41 -7.72 23.00 -23.60
N MET A 42 -8.40 22.15 -22.84
CA MET A 42 -9.76 22.37 -22.35
C MET A 42 -9.81 22.06 -20.85
N ASP A 43 -10.07 23.10 -20.06
CA ASP A 43 -10.20 22.96 -18.62
C ASP A 43 -11.46 22.16 -18.20
N GLY A 44 -11.45 21.68 -16.96
CA GLY A 44 -12.54 20.85 -16.46
C GLY A 44 -13.86 21.61 -16.36
N TYR A 45 -13.85 22.92 -16.06
CA TYR A 45 -15.07 23.73 -15.98
C TYR A 45 -15.81 23.80 -17.33
N THR A 46 -15.05 24.04 -18.39
CA THR A 46 -15.56 24.09 -19.76
C THR A 46 -16.07 22.72 -20.20
N ALA A 47 -15.32 21.66 -19.88
CA ALA A 47 -15.73 20.29 -20.17
C ALA A 47 -17.03 19.91 -19.46
N ALA A 48 -17.18 20.20 -18.16
CA ALA A 48 -18.40 19.93 -17.39
C ALA A 48 -19.63 20.65 -17.97
N ARG A 49 -19.48 21.94 -18.34
CA ARG A 49 -20.57 22.70 -18.97
C ARG A 49 -21.02 22.06 -20.29
N LEU A 50 -20.06 21.71 -21.15
CA LEU A 50 -20.35 21.06 -22.43
C LEU A 50 -21.00 19.68 -22.22
N MET A 51 -20.64 18.94 -21.17
CA MET A 51 -21.30 17.68 -20.83
C MET A 51 -22.77 17.92 -20.45
N ARG A 52 -23.07 18.94 -19.64
CA ARG A 52 -24.46 19.28 -19.28
C ARG A 52 -25.27 19.82 -20.45
N GLU A 53 -24.68 20.64 -21.32
CA GLU A 53 -25.32 21.10 -22.56
C GLU A 53 -25.68 19.94 -23.50
N LYS A 54 -24.90 18.86 -23.47
CA LYS A 54 -25.17 17.61 -24.20
C LYS A 54 -26.14 16.67 -23.46
N ASN A 55 -26.75 17.11 -22.36
CA ASN A 55 -27.68 16.36 -21.51
C ASN A 55 -27.11 15.09 -20.88
N TYR A 56 -25.80 15.02 -20.62
CA TYR A 56 -25.25 13.96 -19.78
C TYR A 56 -25.68 14.18 -18.32
N SER A 57 -26.32 13.17 -17.73
CA SER A 57 -26.81 13.21 -16.34
C SER A 57 -25.92 12.48 -15.34
N LEU A 58 -24.86 11.80 -15.80
CA LEU A 58 -23.96 11.06 -14.91
C LEU A 58 -23.27 12.00 -13.89
N PRO A 59 -22.90 11.47 -12.71
CA PRO A 59 -22.14 12.22 -11.73
C PRO A 59 -20.77 12.64 -12.28
N ILE A 60 -20.45 13.93 -12.12
CA ILE A 60 -19.14 14.48 -12.48
C ILE A 60 -18.50 14.99 -11.19
N ILE A 61 -17.42 14.34 -10.76
CA ILE A 61 -16.66 14.67 -9.55
C ILE A 61 -15.42 15.48 -9.95
N ALA A 62 -15.37 16.73 -9.51
CA ALA A 62 -14.22 17.60 -9.74
C ALA A 62 -13.04 17.15 -8.87
N MET A 63 -11.83 17.17 -9.42
CA MET A 63 -10.59 16.97 -8.67
C MET A 63 -9.82 18.29 -8.66
N THR A 64 -9.77 18.97 -7.52
CA THR A 64 -9.15 20.31 -7.40
C THR A 64 -7.88 20.26 -6.56
N ALA A 65 -6.84 21.01 -6.95
CA ALA A 65 -5.64 21.20 -6.13
C ALA A 65 -5.84 22.27 -5.04
N ASP A 66 -6.89 23.08 -5.14
CA ASP A 66 -7.15 24.22 -4.26
C ASP A 66 -8.59 24.11 -3.72
N ALA A 67 -8.69 23.95 -2.40
CA ALA A 67 -9.97 23.83 -1.68
C ALA A 67 -10.50 25.20 -1.21
N MET A 68 -9.97 26.31 -1.77
CA MET A 68 -10.35 27.66 -1.37
C MET A 68 -11.85 27.94 -1.49
N VAL A 69 -12.35 28.72 -0.53
CA VAL A 69 -13.72 29.25 -0.46
C VAL A 69 -14.09 29.95 -1.78
N GLY A 70 -15.14 29.47 -2.44
CA GLY A 70 -15.61 29.96 -3.75
C GLY A 70 -15.34 29.04 -4.94
N ALA A 71 -14.53 27.98 -4.77
CA ALA A 71 -14.40 26.91 -5.76
C ALA A 71 -15.69 26.08 -5.90
N GLU A 72 -16.40 25.87 -4.79
CA GLU A 72 -17.65 25.11 -4.72
C GLU A 72 -18.75 25.70 -5.62
N GLN A 73 -19.01 27.01 -5.52
CA GLN A 73 -20.00 27.67 -6.37
C GLN A 73 -19.62 27.59 -7.85
N LYS A 74 -18.33 27.77 -8.19
CA LYS A 74 -17.84 27.64 -9.57
C LYS A 74 -17.99 26.22 -10.11
N CYS A 75 -17.79 25.21 -9.26
CA CYS A 75 -18.00 23.81 -9.63
C CYS A 75 -19.49 23.52 -9.86
N LEU A 76 -20.37 23.97 -8.97
CA LEU A 76 -21.82 23.83 -9.13
C LEU A 76 -22.32 24.55 -10.40
N ASP A 77 -21.89 25.79 -10.63
CA ASP A 77 -22.25 26.58 -11.83
C ASP A 77 -21.72 25.96 -13.13
N ALA A 78 -20.66 25.16 -13.07
CA ALA A 78 -20.13 24.42 -14.20
C ALA A 78 -20.83 23.07 -14.42
N GLY A 79 -21.69 22.64 -13.50
CA GLY A 79 -22.45 21.40 -13.59
C GLY A 79 -21.77 20.19 -12.95
N TYR A 80 -20.77 20.38 -12.09
CA TYR A 80 -20.23 19.29 -11.29
C TYR A 80 -21.24 18.83 -10.24
N SER A 81 -21.25 17.53 -9.96
CA SER A 81 -22.06 16.93 -8.91
C SER A 81 -21.40 17.10 -7.54
N GLU A 82 -20.08 16.92 -7.49
CA GLU A 82 -19.27 17.02 -6.28
C GLU A 82 -17.84 17.49 -6.61
N TYR A 83 -17.05 17.76 -5.58
CA TYR A 83 -15.62 18.03 -5.71
C TYR A 83 -14.82 17.27 -4.64
N MET A 84 -13.59 16.93 -4.99
CA MET A 84 -12.59 16.31 -4.12
C MET A 84 -11.29 17.10 -4.21
N ALA A 85 -10.76 17.48 -3.05
CA ALA A 85 -9.46 18.12 -2.97
C ALA A 85 -8.34 17.09 -3.23
N LYS A 86 -7.26 17.53 -3.86
CA LYS A 86 -6.02 16.77 -3.98
C LYS A 86 -5.11 17.12 -2.79
N PRO A 87 -4.44 16.14 -2.17
CA PRO A 87 -4.39 14.72 -2.52
C PRO A 87 -5.71 13.99 -2.24
N ILE A 88 -6.09 13.07 -3.14
CA ILE A 88 -7.35 12.32 -3.03
C ILE A 88 -7.24 11.30 -1.91
N ASP A 89 -8.14 11.42 -0.95
CA ASP A 89 -8.43 10.38 0.03
C ASP A 89 -9.09 9.19 -0.68
N ILE A 90 -8.43 8.02 -0.61
CA ILE A 90 -8.85 6.81 -1.29
C ILE A 90 -10.09 6.19 -0.63
N ASP A 91 -10.22 6.29 0.69
CA ASP A 91 -11.37 5.77 1.41
C ASP A 91 -12.59 6.63 1.10
N LEU A 92 -12.41 7.96 1.05
CA LEU A 92 -13.46 8.88 0.59
C LEU A 92 -13.85 8.61 -0.87
N LEU A 93 -12.89 8.35 -1.75
CA LEU A 93 -13.13 8.02 -3.16
C LEU A 93 -13.96 6.73 -3.30
N VAL A 94 -13.62 5.69 -2.55
CA VAL A 94 -14.33 4.39 -2.57
C VAL A 94 -15.73 4.52 -2.01
N ASN A 95 -15.90 5.26 -0.90
CA ASN A 95 -17.21 5.54 -0.33
C ASN A 95 -18.12 6.31 -1.30
N ARG A 96 -17.57 7.33 -1.98
CA ARG A 96 -18.30 8.08 -3.02
C ARG A 96 -18.68 7.23 -4.21
N LEU A 97 -17.81 6.31 -4.62
CA LEU A 97 -18.14 5.34 -5.67
C LEU A 97 -19.27 4.42 -5.26
N ALA A 98 -19.28 3.92 -4.02
CA ALA A 98 -20.35 3.08 -3.50
C ALA A 98 -21.69 3.83 -3.47
N GLU A 99 -21.69 5.09 -3.03
CA GLU A 99 -22.88 5.96 -2.99
C GLU A 99 -23.46 6.23 -4.40
N HIS A 100 -22.61 6.57 -5.38
CA HIS A 100 -23.07 6.94 -6.73
C HIS A 100 -23.36 5.73 -7.63
N LEU A 101 -22.73 4.59 -7.40
CA LEU A 101 -22.90 3.39 -8.22
C LEU A 101 -23.89 2.37 -7.63
N SER A 102 -24.55 2.69 -6.50
CA SER A 102 -25.50 1.81 -5.81
C SER A 102 -24.93 0.42 -5.50
N GLY A 103 -23.64 0.36 -5.13
CA GLY A 103 -22.98 -0.90 -4.75
C GLY A 103 -23.21 -1.21 -3.27
N GLU A 104 -23.63 -2.43 -2.94
CA GLU A 104 -23.63 -2.89 -1.55
C GLU A 104 -22.20 -3.24 -1.11
N PRO A 105 -21.70 -2.69 0.00
CA PRO A 105 -20.43 -3.13 0.57
C PRO A 105 -20.56 -4.59 0.99
N VAL A 106 -19.61 -5.44 0.56
CA VAL A 106 -19.51 -6.81 1.06
C VAL A 106 -19.18 -6.71 2.55
N ALA A 107 -20.18 -6.98 3.38
CA ALA A 107 -20.13 -6.83 4.82
C ALA A 107 -18.94 -7.58 5.45
N GLU A 108 -17.95 -6.83 5.92
CA GLU A 108 -17.12 -7.25 7.05
C GLU A 108 -17.91 -7.01 8.34
N THR A 109 -18.06 -8.07 9.11
CA THR A 109 -18.82 -8.11 10.37
C THR A 109 -18.15 -7.27 11.45
N GLU A 110 -18.88 -6.24 11.87
CA GLU A 110 -18.95 -5.60 13.20
C GLU A 110 -17.67 -5.09 13.91
N ALA A 111 -17.64 -3.75 13.95
CA ALA A 111 -17.53 -2.90 15.14
C ALA A 111 -16.14 -2.38 15.57
N ALA A 112 -15.87 -1.13 15.17
CA ALA A 112 -15.55 -0.07 16.13
C ALA A 112 -16.17 1.25 15.64
N THR A 113 -17.21 1.67 16.34
CA THR A 113 -17.86 2.98 16.20
C THR A 113 -16.91 4.10 16.59
N LEU A 114 -16.62 5.03 15.68
CA LEU A 114 -16.23 6.39 16.03
C LEU A 114 -17.02 7.38 15.17
N SER A 115 -17.87 8.13 15.85
CA SER A 115 -18.60 9.29 15.30
C SER A 115 -17.64 10.41 14.86
N PRO A 116 -18.08 11.34 14.00
CA PRO A 116 -17.24 12.38 13.42
C PRO A 116 -16.83 13.42 14.47
N ILE A 117 -15.54 13.77 14.53
CA ILE A 117 -15.08 14.95 15.25
C ILE A 117 -15.15 16.13 14.28
N THR A 118 -16.11 17.02 14.53
CA THR A 118 -16.29 18.29 13.84
C THR A 118 -15.09 19.20 14.08
N ALA A 119 -14.61 19.82 13.00
CA ALA A 119 -13.64 20.90 13.05
C ALA A 119 -14.31 22.18 13.56
N ASP A 120 -14.14 22.51 14.83
CA ASP A 120 -14.02 23.90 15.27
C ASP A 120 -13.44 23.96 16.69
N GLN A 121 -12.19 24.44 16.80
CA GLN A 121 -11.58 25.15 17.94
C GLN A 121 -10.05 25.07 17.85
N ALA A 122 -9.42 26.16 17.40
CA ALA A 122 -8.15 26.59 17.98
C ALA A 122 -8.50 27.45 19.21
N PRO A 123 -7.78 27.35 20.34
CA PRO A 123 -6.49 28.04 20.43
C PRO A 123 -5.43 27.40 21.36
N ALA A 124 -4.24 27.99 21.28
CA ALA A 124 -3.18 28.14 22.31
C ALA A 124 -1.95 27.23 22.22
N LEU A 125 -0.82 27.91 21.95
CA LEU A 125 0.53 27.58 22.39
C LEU A 125 0.51 27.26 23.89
N ASP A 126 0.85 26.03 24.28
CA ASP A 126 1.83 25.71 25.33
C ASP A 126 1.91 24.19 25.58
N ALA A 127 3.09 23.77 26.02
CA ALA A 127 3.52 22.41 26.40
C ALA A 127 3.74 21.40 25.26
N LEU A 128 5.02 21.23 24.89
CA LEU A 128 5.53 19.99 24.31
C LEU A 128 5.33 18.85 25.33
N PRO A 129 4.61 17.76 25.00
CA PRO A 129 4.72 16.50 25.71
C PRO A 129 5.86 15.68 25.08
N ASP A 130 6.78 15.20 25.93
CA ASP A 130 7.69 14.10 25.63
C ASP A 130 6.87 12.86 25.23
N GLU A 131 6.76 12.47 23.94
CA GLU A 131 6.38 11.08 23.59
C GLU A 131 7.06 10.58 22.28
N PRO A 132 7.72 9.41 22.31
CA PRO A 132 8.35 8.79 21.15
C PRO A 132 7.33 7.98 20.34
N ASP A 133 6.35 8.66 19.74
CA ASP A 133 5.39 7.97 18.86
C ASP A 133 6.02 7.72 17.49
N LYS A 134 6.09 6.44 17.13
CA LYS A 134 6.45 5.95 15.80
C LYS A 134 5.48 6.51 14.77
N ILE A 135 6.00 6.98 13.65
CA ILE A 135 5.22 7.51 12.53
C ILE A 135 5.09 6.42 11.48
N VAL A 136 3.86 5.97 11.24
CA VAL A 136 3.51 5.01 10.18
C VAL A 136 2.76 5.71 9.05
N SER A 137 2.87 5.17 7.84
CA SER A 137 2.12 5.66 6.69
C SER A 137 0.63 5.39 6.88
N SER A 138 -0.22 6.35 6.47
CA SER A 138 -1.67 6.16 6.41
C SER A 138 -2.13 5.28 5.23
N LEU A 139 -1.22 4.82 4.36
CA LEU A 139 -1.56 3.90 3.27
C LEU A 139 -1.76 2.46 3.78
N PRO A 140 -2.59 1.64 3.12
CA PRO A 140 -2.76 0.23 3.48
C PRO A 140 -1.47 -0.57 3.27
N MET A 141 -0.65 -0.70 4.32
CA MET A 141 0.63 -1.41 4.28
C MET A 141 0.49 -2.93 4.09
N THR A 142 -0.73 -3.46 4.15
CA THR A 142 -1.09 -4.85 3.78
C THR A 142 -0.96 -5.10 2.28
N ASN A 143 -1.02 -4.06 1.44
CA ASN A 143 -0.83 -4.17 0.00
C ASN A 143 0.66 -4.07 -0.37
N PRO A 144 1.26 -5.10 -1.01
CA PRO A 144 2.68 -5.10 -1.38
C PRO A 144 3.10 -3.94 -2.29
N LYS A 145 2.18 -3.43 -3.14
CA LYS A 145 2.47 -2.30 -4.03
C LYS A 145 2.56 -0.98 -3.28
N PHE A 146 1.66 -0.73 -2.31
CA PHE A 146 1.72 0.48 -1.47
C PHE A 146 2.93 0.45 -0.54
N ARG A 147 3.25 -0.70 0.05
CA ARG A 147 4.48 -0.88 0.82
C ARG A 147 5.73 -0.56 -0.01
N ASN A 148 5.85 -1.08 -1.23
CA ASN A 148 6.98 -0.77 -2.13
C ASN A 148 7.08 0.74 -2.45
N ILE A 149 5.95 1.43 -2.61
CA ILE A 149 5.92 2.88 -2.83
C ILE A 149 6.40 3.62 -1.58
N VAL A 150 5.92 3.23 -0.39
CA VAL A 150 6.32 3.81 0.90
C VAL A 150 7.80 3.57 1.17
N GLU A 151 8.31 2.35 0.94
CA GLU A 151 9.73 2.01 1.10
C GLU A 151 10.64 2.81 0.15
N LYS A 152 10.26 2.90 -1.13
CA LYS A 152 10.97 3.73 -2.11
C LYS A 152 10.94 5.21 -1.73
N PHE A 153 9.81 5.68 -1.22
CA PHE A 153 9.69 7.04 -0.73
C PHE A 153 10.60 7.27 0.48
N VAL A 154 10.61 6.39 1.48
CA VAL A 154 11.44 6.53 2.69
C VAL A 154 12.93 6.50 2.35
N THR A 155 13.34 5.62 1.42
CA THR A 155 14.72 5.59 0.91
C THR A 155 15.07 6.92 0.23
N ARG A 156 14.22 7.38 -0.69
CA ARG A 156 14.42 8.66 -1.38
C ARG A 156 14.36 9.86 -0.44
N LEU A 157 13.55 9.79 0.62
CA LEU A 157 13.42 10.84 1.63
C LEU A 157 14.74 11.01 2.38
N GLY A 158 15.41 9.91 2.76
CA GLY A 158 16.75 9.96 3.33
C GLY A 158 17.75 10.69 2.41
N ASP A 159 17.76 10.35 1.12
CA ASP A 159 18.63 11.02 0.13
C ASP A 159 18.30 12.51 -0.03
N GLN A 160 17.01 12.87 -0.05
CA GLN A 160 16.60 14.27 -0.19
C GLN A 160 16.87 15.08 1.08
N LEU A 161 16.80 14.50 2.29
CA LEU A 161 17.19 15.19 3.52
C LEU A 161 18.69 15.49 3.54
N ALA A 162 19.53 14.55 3.11
CA ALA A 162 20.96 14.81 2.91
C ALA A 162 21.21 15.91 1.85
N ALA A 163 20.41 15.95 0.79
CA ALA A 163 20.46 17.02 -0.20
C ALA A 163 20.02 18.39 0.36
N ILE A 164 19.03 18.42 1.26
CA ILE A 164 18.61 19.64 1.99
C ILE A 164 19.78 20.18 2.82
N ASP A 165 20.47 19.32 3.56
CA ASP A 165 21.64 19.72 4.37
C ASP A 165 22.75 20.29 3.49
N SER A 166 23.03 19.66 2.34
CA SER A 166 24.02 20.14 1.38
C SER A 166 23.62 21.48 0.74
N ALA A 167 22.37 21.62 0.31
CA ALA A 167 21.85 22.85 -0.30
C ALA A 167 21.87 24.01 0.69
N TRP A 168 21.59 23.76 1.97
CA TRP A 168 21.68 24.76 3.03
C TRP A 168 23.13 25.24 3.23
N ASN A 169 24.09 24.31 3.30
CA ASN A 169 25.51 24.66 3.42
C ASN A 169 26.01 25.50 2.23
N GLN A 170 25.46 25.27 1.04
CA GLN A 170 25.81 26.01 -0.18
C GLN A 170 24.97 27.28 -0.38
N ARG A 171 24.01 27.56 0.51
CA ARG A 171 23.04 28.67 0.40
C ARG A 171 22.25 28.65 -0.93
N ASP A 172 21.95 27.46 -1.43
CA ASP A 172 21.15 27.27 -2.64
C ASP A 172 19.65 27.26 -2.30
N TYR A 173 19.05 28.46 -2.21
CA TYR A 173 17.63 28.63 -1.93
C TYR A 173 16.71 28.09 -3.03
N THR A 174 17.20 28.00 -4.27
CA THR A 174 16.41 27.44 -5.37
C THR A 174 16.22 25.95 -5.17
N GLU A 175 17.29 25.25 -4.79
CA GLU A 175 17.21 23.82 -4.50
C GLU A 175 16.46 23.53 -3.19
N LEU A 176 16.65 24.34 -2.13
CA LEU A 176 15.87 24.22 -0.90
C LEU A 176 14.35 24.35 -1.16
N LYS A 177 13.94 25.33 -1.97
CA LYS A 177 12.54 25.48 -2.38
C LYS A 177 12.03 24.24 -3.13
N ARG A 178 12.81 23.73 -4.08
CA ARG A 178 12.45 22.53 -4.86
C ARG A 178 12.27 21.31 -3.96
N LEU A 179 13.19 21.12 -3.00
CA LEU A 179 13.17 20.02 -2.04
C LEU A 179 11.98 20.14 -1.08
N GLY A 180 11.68 21.34 -0.59
CA GLY A 180 10.49 21.60 0.24
C GLY A 180 9.19 21.33 -0.51
N HIS A 181 9.09 21.78 -1.75
CA HIS A 181 7.93 21.52 -2.61
C HIS A 181 7.73 20.03 -2.86
N TRP A 182 8.81 19.31 -3.20
CA TRP A 182 8.78 17.87 -3.39
C TRP A 182 8.33 17.14 -2.13
N LEU A 183 8.87 17.51 -0.96
CA LEU A 183 8.56 16.87 0.31
C LEU A 183 7.10 17.08 0.69
N LYS A 184 6.60 18.31 0.55
CA LYS A 184 5.19 18.65 0.79
C LYS A 184 4.23 17.80 -0.05
N GLY A 185 4.47 17.70 -1.36
CA GLY A 185 3.60 16.95 -2.27
C GLY A 185 3.75 15.43 -2.15
N SER A 186 4.98 14.96 -2.04
CA SER A 186 5.28 13.52 -2.04
C SER A 186 4.91 12.86 -0.71
N ALA A 187 5.23 13.49 0.44
CA ALA A 187 4.93 12.92 1.74
C ALA A 187 3.42 12.79 1.97
N GLY A 188 2.63 13.79 1.57
CA GLY A 188 1.16 13.71 1.61
C GLY A 188 0.62 12.57 0.74
N SER A 189 1.18 12.35 -0.45
CA SER A 189 0.74 11.30 -1.37
C SER A 189 1.01 9.87 -0.89
N VAL A 190 1.98 9.69 0.00
CA VAL A 190 2.34 8.38 0.57
C VAL A 190 1.90 8.21 2.02
N GLY A 191 1.03 9.10 2.52
CA GLY A 191 0.40 8.96 3.82
C GLY A 191 1.25 9.41 5.02
N PHE A 192 2.28 10.25 4.82
CA PHE A 192 3.03 10.89 5.90
C PHE A 192 2.63 12.36 6.07
N THR A 193 1.39 12.56 6.54
CA THR A 193 0.80 13.90 6.72
C THR A 193 1.59 14.78 7.70
N GLN A 194 2.34 14.16 8.61
CA GLN A 194 3.20 14.84 9.59
C GLN A 194 4.29 15.69 8.93
N PHE A 195 4.69 15.41 7.68
CA PHE A 195 5.64 16.22 6.93
C PHE A 195 5.02 17.42 6.20
N VAL A 196 3.70 17.45 5.99
CA VAL A 196 3.07 18.43 5.10
C VAL A 196 3.24 19.85 5.62
N GLU A 197 2.88 20.09 6.89
CA GLU A 197 3.02 21.42 7.51
C GLU A 197 4.49 21.85 7.72
N PRO A 198 5.37 21.01 8.27
CA PRO A 198 6.80 21.32 8.35
C PRO A 198 7.46 21.59 7.00
N ALA A 199 7.11 20.83 5.94
CA ALA A 199 7.65 21.04 4.60
C ALA A 199 7.11 22.33 3.96
N ARG A 200 5.84 22.69 4.22
CA ARG A 200 5.25 23.97 3.78
C ARG A 200 5.96 25.15 4.42
N ALA A 201 6.20 25.10 5.73
CA ALA A 201 6.95 26.15 6.45
C ALA A 201 8.39 26.26 5.93
N PHE A 202 9.07 25.12 5.74
CA PHE A 202 10.41 25.07 5.18
C PHE A 202 10.48 25.64 3.75
N GLU A 203 9.55 25.26 2.86
CA GLU A 203 9.46 25.81 1.49
C GLU A 203 9.28 27.34 1.53
N GLN A 204 8.43 27.84 2.43
CA GLN A 204 8.20 29.28 2.59
C GLN A 204 9.45 30.00 3.11
N PHE A 205 10.16 29.44 4.09
CA PHE A 205 11.42 30.02 4.58
C PHE A 205 12.50 30.05 3.49
N ALA A 206 12.54 29.06 2.60
CA ALA A 206 13.44 29.07 1.44
C ALA A 206 13.07 30.15 0.42
N ILE A 207 11.77 30.41 0.19
CA ILE A 207 11.29 31.49 -0.69
C ILE A 207 11.64 32.85 -0.11
N ASP A 208 11.37 33.06 1.17
CA ASP A 208 11.56 34.33 1.87
C ASP A 208 13.02 34.57 2.27
N LYS A 209 13.90 33.57 2.06
CA LYS A 209 15.31 33.55 2.49
C LYS A 209 15.46 33.85 3.98
N ALA A 210 14.56 33.29 4.77
CA ALA A 210 14.50 33.47 6.21
C ALA A 210 15.54 32.58 6.92
N ASP A 211 16.82 32.93 6.76
CA ASP A 211 17.98 32.16 7.23
C ASP A 211 17.93 31.76 8.71
N ALA A 212 17.33 32.60 9.55
CA ALA A 212 17.21 32.35 10.97
C ALA A 212 16.31 31.13 11.30
N HIS A 213 15.37 30.78 10.41
CA HIS A 213 14.36 29.74 10.65
C HIS A 213 14.62 28.45 9.87
N ILE A 214 15.49 28.48 8.85
CA ILE A 214 15.80 27.30 8.02
C ILE A 214 16.46 26.17 8.83
N PRO A 215 17.46 26.41 9.70
CA PRO A 215 18.08 25.34 10.50
C PRO A 215 17.08 24.60 11.39
N ASP A 216 16.21 25.32 12.09
CA ASP A 216 15.18 24.73 12.96
C ASP A 216 14.18 23.91 12.15
N ALA A 217 13.80 24.40 10.97
CA ALA A 217 12.93 23.67 10.07
C ALA A 217 13.58 22.36 9.58
N ILE A 218 14.87 22.39 9.20
CA ILE A 218 15.64 21.20 8.81
C ILE A 218 15.69 20.18 9.96
N GLN A 219 16.00 20.64 11.18
CA GLN A 219 16.04 19.78 12.36
C GLN A 219 14.67 19.12 12.63
N LYS A 220 13.58 19.85 12.43
CA LYS A 220 12.22 19.32 12.57
C LYS A 220 11.93 18.23 11.53
N LEU A 221 12.36 18.40 10.28
CA LEU A 221 12.20 17.38 9.23
C LEU A 221 12.98 16.10 9.55
N HIS A 222 14.23 16.23 10.02
CA HIS A 222 15.05 15.08 10.45
C HIS A 222 14.46 14.37 11.68
N SER A 223 13.86 15.12 12.61
CA SER A 223 13.17 14.55 13.78
C SER A 223 11.95 13.72 13.39
N ILE A 224 11.18 14.16 12.39
CA ILE A 224 10.04 13.39 11.87
C ILE A 224 10.56 12.14 11.14
N TYR A 225 11.64 12.26 10.36
CA TYR A 225 12.24 11.15 9.63
C TYR A 225 12.79 10.05 10.54
N SER A 226 13.48 10.40 11.63
CA SER A 226 14.03 9.43 12.59
C SER A 226 12.95 8.64 13.34
N ARG A 227 11.71 9.14 13.33
CA ARG A 227 10.54 8.50 13.91
C ARG A 227 9.74 7.66 12.92
N ILE A 228 10.06 7.70 11.63
CA ILE A 228 9.39 6.84 10.64
C ILE A 228 9.75 5.38 10.96
N ASP A 229 8.74 4.59 11.26
CA ASP A 229 8.86 3.13 11.32
C ASP A 229 8.18 2.57 10.08
N VAL A 230 8.98 2.12 9.11
CA VAL A 230 8.48 1.20 8.11
C VAL A 230 8.49 -0.14 8.81
N GLU A 231 7.37 -0.53 9.43
CA GLU A 231 7.26 -1.79 10.16
C GLU A 231 7.98 -2.89 9.36
N PRO A 232 9.00 -3.57 9.93
CA PRO A 232 9.67 -4.64 9.23
C PRO A 232 8.62 -5.69 8.91
N GLU A 233 8.38 -5.87 7.61
CA GLU A 233 7.51 -6.84 6.97
C GLU A 233 6.85 -7.81 7.98
N GLN A 234 5.65 -7.48 8.48
CA GLN A 234 4.70 -8.56 8.72
C GLN A 234 4.47 -9.16 7.34
N LYS A 235 5.18 -10.26 7.07
CA LYS A 235 5.14 -11.03 5.82
C LYS A 235 3.70 -11.43 5.53
N ALA A 236 2.99 -10.54 4.85
CA ALA A 236 1.84 -10.88 4.04
C ALA A 236 2.37 -11.86 3.00
N GLN A 237 2.18 -13.13 3.33
CA GLN A 237 2.57 -14.29 2.54
C GLN A 237 2.15 -14.07 1.07
N PRO A 238 3.06 -14.18 0.09
CA PRO A 238 2.63 -14.21 -1.29
C PRO A 238 1.72 -15.42 -1.46
N VAL A 239 0.44 -15.17 -1.68
CA VAL A 239 -0.45 -16.17 -2.27
C VAL A 239 0.02 -16.30 -3.72
N LEU A 240 0.94 -17.24 -3.95
CA LEU A 240 1.24 -17.75 -5.28
C LEU A 240 -0.10 -18.11 -5.92
N GLU A 241 -0.48 -17.39 -6.98
CA GLU A 241 -1.57 -17.81 -7.87
C GLU A 241 -1.34 -19.28 -8.22
N ILE A 242 -2.30 -20.12 -7.86
CA ILE A 242 -2.29 -21.54 -8.18
C ILE A 242 -2.52 -21.65 -9.69
N VAL A 243 -1.42 -21.57 -10.45
CA VAL A 243 -1.40 -22.00 -11.84
C VAL A 243 -1.77 -23.49 -11.83
N LYS A 244 -2.82 -23.84 -12.59
CA LYS A 244 -3.46 -25.16 -12.82
C LYS A 244 -2.78 -26.37 -12.14
N PRO A 245 -3.53 -27.26 -11.45
CA PRO A 245 -2.95 -28.32 -10.65
C PRO A 245 -2.13 -29.29 -11.52
N LEU A 246 -0.81 -29.30 -11.33
CA LEU A 246 0.12 -30.28 -11.94
C LEU A 246 0.05 -31.63 -11.18
N LYS A 247 -0.32 -31.61 -9.89
CA LYS A 247 -0.53 -32.80 -9.05
C LYS A 247 -1.54 -32.48 -7.93
N GLY A 248 -2.51 -33.35 -7.69
CA GLY A 248 -3.54 -33.14 -6.66
C GLY A 248 -3.00 -33.48 -5.27
N TYR A 249 -2.36 -32.53 -4.58
CA TYR A 249 -1.97 -32.71 -3.18
C TYR A 249 -3.20 -32.61 -2.27
N VAL A 250 -3.25 -33.44 -1.23
CA VAL A 250 -4.31 -33.38 -0.23
C VAL A 250 -3.98 -32.28 0.79
N ILE A 251 -4.79 -31.22 0.82
CA ILE A 251 -4.60 -30.07 1.69
C ILE A 251 -5.75 -30.04 2.72
N PRO A 252 -5.50 -30.38 4.00
CA PRO A 252 -6.53 -30.36 5.03
C PRO A 252 -6.87 -28.92 5.46
N GLU A 253 -8.10 -28.69 5.94
CA GLU A 253 -8.54 -27.38 6.46
C GLU A 253 -7.79 -26.94 7.72
N LYS A 254 -7.34 -27.92 8.52
CA LYS A 254 -6.52 -27.72 9.71
C LYS A 254 -5.45 -28.80 9.74
N LEU A 255 -4.23 -28.42 10.09
CA LEU A 255 -3.08 -29.30 10.15
C LEU A 255 -2.50 -29.28 11.57
N THR A 256 -2.54 -30.43 12.25
CA THR A 256 -1.97 -30.63 13.58
C THR A 256 -0.92 -31.72 13.54
N SER A 257 0.05 -31.65 14.47
CA SER A 257 1.03 -32.73 14.61
C SER A 257 0.36 -33.96 15.21
N ARG A 258 0.55 -35.12 14.57
CA ARG A 258 0.08 -36.42 15.11
C ARG A 258 0.71 -36.81 16.46
N TYR A 259 1.78 -36.12 16.86
CA TYR A 259 2.52 -36.39 18.10
C TYR A 259 2.10 -35.48 19.26
N LEU A 260 1.24 -34.48 19.01
CA LEU A 260 0.91 -33.46 19.99
C LEU A 260 0.17 -34.03 21.21
N GLU A 261 -0.73 -34.98 20.96
CA GLU A 261 -1.47 -35.71 22.00
C GLU A 261 -0.72 -36.96 22.49
N THR A 262 0.00 -37.65 21.59
CA THR A 262 0.57 -38.98 21.87
C THR A 262 1.98 -38.93 22.46
N LYS A 263 2.73 -37.84 22.27
CA LYS A 263 4.13 -37.69 22.71
C LYS A 263 4.46 -36.26 23.20
N PRO A 264 4.08 -35.91 24.44
CA PRO A 264 4.26 -34.56 24.99
C PRO A 264 5.72 -34.08 25.00
N LYS A 265 6.69 -35.00 25.14
CA LYS A 265 8.13 -34.69 25.10
C LYS A 265 8.61 -34.13 23.76
N LEU A 266 7.82 -34.28 22.69
CA LEU A 266 8.14 -33.75 21.36
C LEU A 266 7.61 -32.34 21.13
N ARG A 267 6.82 -31.75 22.06
CA ARG A 267 6.31 -30.37 21.93
C ARG A 267 7.39 -29.33 21.62
N PRO A 268 8.57 -29.32 22.28
CA PRO A 268 9.63 -28.36 21.95
C PRO A 268 10.18 -28.54 20.53
N ILE A 269 10.21 -29.79 20.03
CA ILE A 269 10.67 -30.10 18.67
C ILE A 269 9.63 -29.66 17.64
N ILE A 270 8.33 -29.84 17.95
CA ILE A 270 7.21 -29.37 17.12
C ILE A 270 7.21 -27.84 17.05
N GLY A 271 7.30 -27.15 18.19
CA GLY A 271 7.37 -25.69 18.23
C GLY A 271 8.58 -25.12 17.48
N LYS A 272 9.76 -25.73 17.65
CA LYS A 272 10.96 -25.36 16.90
C LYS A 272 10.82 -25.61 15.41
N PHE A 273 10.16 -26.69 15.01
CA PHE A 273 9.89 -26.95 13.60
C PHE A 273 8.96 -25.88 13.00
N ILE A 274 7.86 -25.54 13.68
CA ILE A 274 6.89 -24.53 13.21
C ILE A 274 7.56 -23.16 13.09
N SER A 275 8.35 -22.73 14.09
CA SER A 275 9.03 -21.43 14.04
C SER A 275 10.08 -21.35 12.93
N GLN A 276 10.79 -22.45 12.67
CA GLN A 276 11.76 -22.53 11.58
C GLN A 276 11.12 -22.69 10.19
N LEU A 277 9.94 -23.32 10.10
CA LEU A 277 9.25 -23.57 8.85
C LEU A 277 8.89 -22.26 8.15
N SER A 278 8.31 -21.31 8.88
CA SER A 278 7.93 -20.00 8.34
C SER A 278 9.14 -19.27 7.72
N ALA A 279 10.22 -19.11 8.48
CA ALA A 279 11.43 -18.44 8.01
C ALA A 279 12.06 -19.14 6.80
N ARG A 280 12.05 -20.48 6.77
CA ARG A 280 12.61 -21.26 5.66
C ARG A 280 11.73 -21.24 4.40
N CYS A 281 10.41 -21.10 4.53
CA CYS A 281 9.51 -20.90 3.40
C CYS A 281 9.85 -19.61 2.63
N ASP A 282 10.22 -18.54 3.34
CA ASP A 282 10.60 -17.29 2.68
C ASP A 282 11.96 -17.40 1.97
N VAL A 283 12.90 -18.11 2.57
CA VAL A 283 14.22 -18.37 1.94
C VAL A 283 14.05 -19.18 0.66
N VAL A 284 13.21 -20.22 0.65
CA VAL A 284 13.03 -21.04 -0.56
C VAL A 284 12.30 -20.27 -1.66
N GLU A 285 11.37 -19.37 -1.35
CA GLU A 285 10.72 -18.53 -2.37
C GLU A 285 11.68 -17.53 -3.02
N ALA A 286 12.56 -16.93 -2.23
CA ALA A 286 13.65 -16.12 -2.76
C ALA A 286 14.54 -16.98 -3.68
N ALA A 287 14.88 -18.21 -3.26
CA ALA A 287 15.64 -19.16 -4.07
C ALA A 287 14.94 -19.53 -5.39
N VAL A 288 13.61 -19.68 -5.41
CA VAL A 288 12.83 -19.90 -6.65
C VAL A 288 12.96 -18.73 -7.61
N THR A 289 12.97 -17.49 -7.09
CA THR A 289 13.06 -16.27 -7.90
C THR A 289 14.42 -16.16 -8.60
N ILE A 290 15.51 -16.46 -7.88
CA ILE A 290 16.87 -16.43 -8.41
C ILE A 290 17.29 -17.76 -9.07
N LYS A 291 16.39 -18.75 -9.15
CA LYS A 291 16.62 -20.10 -9.69
C LYS A 291 17.77 -20.85 -9.01
N ASP A 292 17.92 -20.68 -7.70
CA ASP A 292 18.87 -21.45 -6.91
C ASP A 292 18.30 -22.83 -6.57
N PHE A 293 18.48 -23.76 -7.50
CA PHE A 293 18.01 -25.15 -7.36
C PHE A 293 18.67 -25.91 -6.20
N HIS A 294 19.87 -25.51 -5.78
CA HIS A 294 20.58 -26.18 -4.69
C HIS A 294 19.95 -25.84 -3.34
N GLU A 295 19.57 -24.58 -3.14
CA GLU A 295 18.88 -24.16 -1.92
C GLU A 295 17.45 -24.72 -1.85
N ILE A 296 16.77 -24.85 -3.00
CA ILE A 296 15.45 -25.49 -3.10
C ILE A 296 15.52 -26.97 -2.73
N GLU A 297 16.53 -27.70 -3.22
CA GLU A 297 16.75 -29.11 -2.87
C GLU A 297 17.02 -29.28 -1.37
N LYS A 298 17.87 -28.43 -0.78
CA LYS A 298 18.13 -28.44 0.67
C LYS A 298 16.87 -28.21 1.49
N PHE A 299 16.01 -27.28 1.06
CA PHE A 299 14.75 -27.02 1.73
C PHE A 299 13.83 -28.24 1.68
N GLY A 300 13.69 -28.89 0.51
CA GLY A 300 12.93 -30.14 0.38
C GLY A 300 13.44 -31.24 1.31
N TYR A 301 14.76 -31.46 1.34
CA TYR A 301 15.39 -32.45 2.22
C TYR A 301 15.12 -32.17 3.71
N TRP A 302 15.31 -30.92 4.14
CA TRP A 302 15.04 -30.50 5.50
C TRP A 302 13.56 -30.69 5.86
N LEU A 303 12.64 -30.27 5.00
CA LEU A 303 11.21 -30.37 5.23
C LEU A 303 10.76 -31.83 5.37
N LYS A 304 11.31 -32.73 4.54
CA LYS A 304 11.04 -34.17 4.62
C LYS A 304 11.53 -34.76 5.95
N ALA A 305 12.75 -34.45 6.37
CA ALA A 305 13.34 -34.99 7.59
C ALA A 305 12.71 -34.40 8.87
N SER A 306 12.61 -33.07 8.94
CA SER A 306 12.10 -32.36 10.11
C SER A 306 10.58 -32.43 10.21
N GLY A 307 9.84 -32.38 9.10
CA GLY A 307 8.38 -32.54 9.09
C GLY A 307 7.93 -33.92 9.57
N GLY A 308 8.64 -34.98 9.16
CA GLY A 308 8.39 -36.34 9.66
C GLY A 308 8.67 -36.49 11.15
N SER A 309 9.74 -35.85 11.63
CA SER A 309 10.13 -35.86 13.05
C SER A 309 9.17 -35.04 13.93
N ALA A 310 8.61 -33.97 13.36
CA ALA A 310 7.59 -33.12 13.99
C ALA A 310 6.16 -33.66 13.82
N GLY A 311 5.95 -34.74 13.06
CA GLY A 311 4.66 -35.42 12.95
C GLY A 311 3.68 -34.83 11.94
N PHE A 312 4.16 -34.06 10.96
CA PHE A 312 3.36 -33.45 9.90
C PHE A 312 3.51 -34.22 8.57
N SER A 313 2.76 -35.31 8.41
CA SER A 313 2.86 -36.17 7.22
C SER A 313 2.46 -35.47 5.92
N ALA A 314 1.61 -34.44 5.98
CA ALA A 314 1.15 -33.69 4.81
C ALA A 314 2.29 -33.01 4.02
N PHE A 315 3.43 -32.71 4.65
CA PHE A 315 4.58 -32.14 3.96
C PHE A 315 5.45 -33.17 3.23
N THR A 316 5.27 -34.47 3.47
CA THR A 316 6.18 -35.51 2.99
C THR A 316 6.21 -35.62 1.46
N GLU A 317 5.03 -35.66 0.83
CA GLU A 317 4.92 -35.75 -0.62
C GLU A 317 5.37 -34.47 -1.33
N PRO A 318 4.89 -33.27 -0.93
CA PRO A 318 5.38 -32.02 -1.51
C PRO A 318 6.90 -31.83 -1.35
N ALA A 319 7.48 -32.22 -0.21
CA ALA A 319 8.92 -32.11 0.01
C ALA A 319 9.73 -33.03 -0.92
N ARG A 320 9.30 -34.29 -1.08
CA ARG A 320 9.93 -35.24 -2.00
C ARG A 320 9.83 -34.77 -3.44
N ASP A 321 8.66 -34.29 -3.84
CA ASP A 321 8.43 -33.79 -5.19
C ASP A 321 9.27 -32.53 -5.45
N LEU A 322 9.39 -31.63 -4.47
CA LEU A 322 10.26 -30.45 -4.55
C LEU A 322 11.74 -30.83 -4.74
N GLU A 323 12.25 -31.83 -4.03
CA GLU A 323 13.62 -32.35 -4.23
C GLU A 323 13.82 -32.86 -5.66
N ASN A 324 12.86 -33.60 -6.20
CA ASN A 324 12.95 -34.15 -7.56
C ASN A 324 12.84 -33.05 -8.62
N TYR A 325 11.89 -32.13 -8.49
CA TYR A 325 11.73 -31.02 -9.42
C TYR A 325 12.94 -30.07 -9.41
N ALA A 326 13.60 -29.90 -8.27
CA ALA A 326 14.85 -29.14 -8.17
C ALA A 326 15.99 -29.81 -8.96
N LYS A 327 16.15 -31.14 -8.83
CA LYS A 327 17.14 -31.92 -9.60
C LYS A 327 16.89 -31.86 -11.11
N GLU A 328 15.62 -31.92 -11.51
CA GLU A 328 15.18 -31.85 -12.90
C GLU A 328 15.04 -30.41 -13.43
N LYS A 329 15.25 -29.40 -12.57
CA LYS A 329 15.15 -27.97 -12.86
C LYS A 329 13.79 -27.54 -13.43
N GLN A 330 12.71 -28.19 -12.99
CA GLN A 330 11.33 -27.90 -13.44
C GLN A 330 10.73 -26.71 -12.67
N LEU A 331 10.92 -25.49 -13.17
CA LEU A 331 10.59 -24.26 -12.44
C LEU A 331 9.09 -24.12 -12.10
N ASP A 332 8.18 -24.50 -13.00
CA ASP A 332 6.74 -24.36 -12.75
C ASP A 332 6.24 -25.40 -11.73
N SER A 333 6.77 -26.62 -11.80
CA SER A 333 6.52 -27.68 -10.80
C SER A 333 7.07 -27.30 -9.41
N ILE A 334 8.23 -26.64 -9.36
CA ILE A 334 8.82 -26.10 -8.13
C ILE A 334 7.92 -25.02 -7.53
N LYS A 335 7.49 -24.03 -8.32
CA LYS A 335 6.59 -22.95 -7.85
C LYS A 335 5.30 -23.52 -7.28
N HIS A 336 4.73 -24.51 -7.96
CA HIS A 336 3.52 -25.19 -7.50
C HIS A 336 3.75 -25.92 -6.17
N ALA A 337 4.82 -26.72 -6.05
CA ALA A 337 5.14 -27.43 -4.81
C ALA A 337 5.44 -26.48 -3.62
N VAL A 338 6.15 -25.38 -3.85
CA VAL A 338 6.42 -24.36 -2.83
C VAL A 338 5.12 -23.67 -2.38
N GLY A 339 4.24 -23.33 -3.32
CA GLY A 339 2.92 -22.75 -3.00
C GLY A 339 2.05 -23.69 -2.14
N VAL A 340 2.07 -24.99 -2.45
CA VAL A 340 1.38 -26.01 -1.64
C VAL A 340 1.97 -26.12 -0.24
N ILE A 341 3.30 -26.10 -0.10
CA ILE A 341 3.98 -26.13 1.20
C ILE A 341 3.62 -24.88 2.02
N ARG A 342 3.52 -23.70 1.40
CA ARG A 342 3.10 -22.47 2.08
C ARG A 342 1.65 -22.54 2.54
N LEU A 343 0.77 -23.08 1.70
CA LEU A 343 -0.63 -23.29 2.07
C LEU A 343 -0.76 -24.31 3.21
N LEU A 344 0.03 -25.38 3.22
CA LEU A 344 0.06 -26.32 4.36
C LEU A 344 0.58 -25.64 5.64
N ASN A 345 1.58 -24.76 5.53
CA ASN A 345 2.10 -23.99 6.67
C ASN A 345 1.04 -23.05 7.27
N SER A 346 0.23 -22.38 6.46
CA SER A 346 -0.84 -21.50 6.95
C SER A 346 -2.01 -22.25 7.61
N ARG A 347 -2.13 -23.56 7.34
CA ARG A 347 -3.14 -24.44 7.97
C ARG A 347 -2.66 -25.05 9.29
N ILE A 348 -1.41 -24.81 9.71
CA ILE A 348 -0.91 -25.31 10.99
C ILE A 348 -1.62 -24.62 12.14
N VAL A 349 -2.25 -25.40 13.01
CA VAL A 349 -2.88 -24.91 14.23
C VAL A 349 -1.84 -24.91 15.36
N THR A 350 -1.53 -23.73 15.89
CA THR A 350 -0.48 -23.52 16.92
C THR A 350 -1.02 -23.52 18.35
N THR A 351 -2.35 -23.49 18.55
CA THR A 351 -3.02 -23.33 19.86
C THR A 351 -2.73 -24.44 20.89
N ASP A 352 -2.06 -25.51 20.50
CA ASP A 352 -1.78 -26.69 21.35
C ASP A 352 -0.27 -26.93 21.59
N VAL A 353 0.61 -25.99 21.19
CA VAL A 353 2.08 -26.14 21.24
C VAL A 353 2.74 -25.29 22.34
N GLU A 354 2.01 -24.37 22.98
CA GLU A 354 2.47 -23.58 24.13
C GLU A 354 2.59 -24.37 25.43
#